data_AF-A0A930GUC9-F1
#
_entry.id   AF-A0A930GUC9-F1
#
_cell.length_a   1.000
_cell.length_b   1.000
_cell.length_c   1.000
_cell.angle_alpha   90.00
_cell.angle_beta   90.00
_cell.angle_gamma   90.00
#
_symmetry.space_group_name_H-M   'P 1'
#
loop_
_entity.id
_entity.type
_entity.pdbx_description
1 polymer ?
#
loop_
_entity_poly.entity_id
_entity_poly.type
_entity_poly.pdbx_seq_one_letter_code
_entity_poly.pdbx_strand_id
1 'polypeptide(L)'
;MFHTVEKYKTPAQILLGLIALTFIGFGVETARNSGSDYIVKVGSEKISDYTLNNAVQADQAAGGGQSREAIFSGLVQRAYLKEGAKMMGIDVSMDQVKQAIVDDPAFHDANGKFSQALFTQYLSQRHISEDQFIDDLREQFALQNLINLVQNGAIISDSQAEQLIKLTQSNRTIRSFTFSPETFVAQVKTDDATLQRYYESHKKDYLIPQAVKLEYVALNAAHLAEKQSVSSDEVKKAFDEEVAALPQNAPKPEFDKEKARIEAALKLKKASADFNAAKEKLAEEAFNHPNSLDEAAKKLGLKIETSDQWLTQADAKAAGMPDALISAAFSEDVLKKKHNSDIINIDNNTVWVVRAKEVREEKTAGFAEARDKVQAAYVRSESVKLVEKKAQETLADLKAGKNVDLQWSPVEQLSAQDARKSMPPEAYNELVKARPANGKPAFALLEGLPSPVIMEVQSISAPENVSAQIPAAKQALVQNQSANIFSRLLQYLSKQVEQVQGSQKLDNSAE
;
A
#
# COMPACT_ATOMS: atom_id res chain seq x y z
N MET A 1 20.71 4.92 -77.79
CA MET A 1 20.53 4.27 -76.47
C MET A 1 19.31 4.78 -75.68
N PHE A 2 18.33 5.45 -76.31
CA PHE A 2 17.14 5.98 -75.62
C PHE A 2 15.81 5.27 -75.98
N HIS A 3 15.82 4.20 -76.79
CA HIS A 3 14.62 3.39 -77.06
C HIS A 3 14.43 2.17 -76.14
N THR A 4 15.42 1.85 -75.30
CA THR A 4 15.31 0.75 -74.33
C THR A 4 14.60 1.19 -73.04
N VAL A 5 14.55 2.50 -72.74
CA VAL A 5 13.93 3.04 -71.52
C VAL A 5 12.40 3.20 -71.64
N GLU A 6 11.86 3.33 -72.85
CA GLU A 6 10.40 3.34 -73.04
C GLU A 6 9.78 1.93 -73.03
N LYS A 7 10.53 0.90 -73.42
CA LYS A 7 10.01 -0.48 -73.51
C LYS A 7 9.86 -1.19 -72.15
N TYR A 8 10.48 -0.68 -71.09
CA TYR A 8 10.44 -1.25 -69.74
C TYR A 8 9.97 -0.25 -68.66
N LYS A 9 9.20 0.78 -69.06
CA LYS A 9 8.73 1.86 -68.17
C LYS A 9 7.99 1.32 -66.94
N THR A 10 7.16 0.28 -67.10
CA THR A 10 6.37 -0.30 -66.00
C THR A 10 7.21 -1.09 -64.98
N PRO A 11 8.08 -2.06 -65.36
CA PRO A 11 8.96 -2.72 -64.40
C PRO A 11 10.02 -1.80 -63.77
N ALA A 12 10.49 -0.77 -64.49
CA ALA A 12 11.38 0.26 -63.92
C ALA A 12 10.67 1.17 -62.90
N GLN A 13 9.39 1.49 -63.11
CA GLN A 13 8.55 2.22 -62.13
C GLN A 13 8.21 1.37 -60.90
N ILE A 14 8.08 0.05 -61.04
CA ILE A 14 7.85 -0.88 -59.92
C ILE A 14 9.13 -1.02 -59.07
N LEU A 15 10.31 -1.09 -59.71
CA LEU A 15 11.61 -1.11 -59.01
C LEU A 15 11.94 0.23 -58.31
N LEU A 16 11.61 1.38 -58.94
CA LEU A 16 11.73 2.70 -58.30
C LEU A 16 10.68 2.93 -57.20
N GLY A 17 9.47 2.37 -57.34
CA GLY A 17 8.44 2.39 -56.29
C GLY A 17 8.83 1.55 -55.07
N LEU A 18 9.51 0.42 -55.27
CA LEU A 18 10.03 -0.43 -54.18
C LEU A 18 11.25 0.19 -53.48
N ILE A 19 12.08 0.97 -54.18
CA ILE A 19 13.19 1.72 -53.55
C ILE A 19 12.66 2.97 -52.82
N ALA A 20 11.65 3.66 -53.36
CA ALA A 20 10.99 4.79 -52.68
C ALA A 20 10.25 4.36 -51.39
N LEU A 21 9.75 3.13 -51.31
CA LEU A 21 9.17 2.54 -50.09
C LEU A 21 10.21 2.20 -49.00
N THR A 22 11.51 2.20 -49.32
CA THR A 22 12.59 1.96 -48.32
C THR A 22 13.18 3.23 -47.70
N PHE A 23 12.81 4.43 -48.19
CA PHE A 23 13.31 5.72 -47.71
C PHE A 23 12.26 6.64 -47.07
N ILE A 24 11.06 6.12 -46.76
CA ILE A 24 10.05 6.83 -45.94
C ILE A 24 10.34 6.65 -44.43
N GLY A 25 11.36 5.86 -44.06
CA GLY A 25 11.65 5.48 -42.67
C GLY A 25 12.56 6.40 -41.86
N PHE A 26 13.18 7.45 -42.43
CA PHE A 26 14.07 8.32 -41.65
C PHE A 26 14.12 9.73 -42.25
N GLY A 27 13.46 10.68 -41.59
CA GLY A 27 13.83 12.09 -41.71
C GLY A 27 12.82 13.05 -42.32
N VAL A 28 11.58 13.10 -41.82
CA VAL A 28 10.77 14.34 -41.75
C VAL A 28 9.81 14.27 -40.54
N GLU A 29 10.34 14.15 -39.33
CA GLU A 29 9.55 14.09 -38.07
C GLU A 29 9.79 15.35 -37.20
N THR A 30 9.82 16.55 -37.79
CA THR A 30 10.07 17.77 -37.01
C THR A 30 9.19 18.97 -37.35
N ALA A 31 8.15 18.83 -38.18
CA ALA A 31 7.37 20.02 -38.57
C ALA A 31 5.87 19.81 -38.83
N ARG A 32 5.21 18.84 -38.19
CA ARG A 32 3.75 18.70 -38.34
C ARG A 32 3.05 17.89 -37.25
N ASN A 33 3.10 18.33 -36.00
CA ASN A 33 2.09 17.98 -34.97
C ASN A 33 2.18 18.88 -33.71
N SER A 34 2.08 20.20 -33.87
CA SER A 34 1.88 21.13 -32.72
C SER A 34 0.48 21.04 -32.10
N GLY A 35 -0.38 20.13 -32.60
CA GLY A 35 -1.77 19.99 -32.19
C GLY A 35 -2.00 19.09 -30.98
N SER A 36 -1.03 18.25 -30.59
CA SER A 36 -1.18 17.21 -29.56
C SER A 36 -0.18 17.30 -28.40
N ASP A 37 0.57 18.40 -28.27
CA ASP A 37 1.63 18.59 -27.26
C ASP A 37 1.07 18.83 -25.84
N TYR A 38 0.32 17.85 -25.36
CA TYR A 38 -0.29 17.77 -24.04
C TYR A 38 -0.40 16.31 -23.62
N ILE A 39 -0.59 16.07 -22.32
CA ILE A 39 -0.88 14.75 -21.77
C ILE A 39 -2.35 14.44 -22.04
N VAL A 40 -3.23 15.37 -21.66
CA VAL A 40 -4.68 15.24 -21.86
C VAL A 40 -5.32 16.59 -22.19
N LYS A 41 -6.35 16.58 -23.03
CA LYS A 41 -7.22 17.72 -23.32
C LYS A 41 -8.64 17.41 -22.83
N VAL A 42 -9.22 18.32 -22.06
CA VAL A 42 -10.58 18.23 -21.52
C VAL A 42 -11.37 19.41 -22.08
N GLY A 43 -12.29 19.15 -23.03
CA GLY A 43 -12.99 20.24 -23.72
C GLY A 43 -12.01 21.15 -24.47
N SER A 44 -11.93 22.43 -24.10
CA SER A 44 -10.96 23.39 -24.63
C SER A 44 -9.63 23.43 -23.85
N GLU A 45 -9.60 22.92 -22.62
CA GLU A 45 -8.44 22.97 -21.73
C GLU A 45 -7.40 21.89 -22.05
N LYS A 46 -6.13 22.27 -22.16
CA LYS A 46 -5.00 21.33 -22.38
C LYS A 46 -4.15 21.25 -21.12
N ILE A 47 -3.86 20.03 -20.67
CA ILE A 47 -2.95 19.74 -19.56
C ILE A 47 -1.70 19.08 -20.14
N SER A 48 -0.60 19.83 -20.15
CA SER A 48 0.71 19.38 -20.62
C SER A 48 1.65 19.03 -19.48
N ASP A 49 2.74 18.35 -19.80
CA ASP A 49 3.80 18.04 -18.85
C ASP A 49 4.38 19.32 -18.22
N TYR A 50 4.48 20.41 -19.00
CA TYR A 50 4.84 21.73 -18.49
C TYR A 50 3.89 22.24 -17.40
N THR A 51 2.58 22.18 -17.64
CA THR A 51 1.58 22.61 -16.64
C THR A 51 1.62 21.76 -15.38
N LEU A 52 1.85 20.45 -15.53
CA LEU A 52 1.98 19.52 -14.42
C LEU A 52 3.26 19.78 -13.61
N ASN A 53 4.41 19.95 -14.27
CA ASN A 53 5.68 20.25 -13.61
C ASN A 53 5.63 21.56 -12.81
N ASN A 54 5.01 22.60 -13.38
CA ASN A 54 4.83 23.86 -12.67
C ASN A 54 3.93 23.70 -11.44
N ALA A 55 2.86 22.91 -11.54
CA ALA A 55 1.98 22.64 -10.41
C ALA A 55 2.68 21.84 -9.30
N VAL A 56 3.50 20.84 -9.66
CA VAL A 56 4.35 20.08 -8.72
C VAL A 56 5.35 20.99 -8.01
N GLN A 57 6.05 21.85 -8.74
CA GLN A 57 7.00 22.79 -8.16
C GLN A 57 6.31 23.80 -7.23
N ALA A 58 5.12 24.26 -7.60
CA ALA A 58 4.34 25.17 -6.76
C ALA A 58 3.86 24.50 -5.46
N ASP A 59 3.41 23.23 -5.51
CA ASP A 59 3.06 22.45 -4.31
C ASP A 59 4.28 22.29 -3.39
N GLN A 60 5.43 21.91 -3.93
CA GLN A 60 6.69 21.78 -3.18
C GLN A 60 7.14 23.11 -2.56
N ALA A 61 7.06 24.22 -3.30
CA ALA A 61 7.42 25.55 -2.79
C ALA A 61 6.48 26.02 -1.67
N ALA A 62 5.23 25.57 -1.67
CA ALA A 62 4.26 25.82 -0.60
C ALA A 62 4.42 24.86 0.62
N GLY A 63 5.41 23.97 0.60
CA GLY A 63 5.62 22.95 1.64
C GLY A 63 4.66 21.75 1.53
N GLY A 64 4.01 21.59 0.37
CA GLY A 64 3.22 20.42 0.01
C GLY A 64 4.09 19.20 -0.31
N GLY A 65 3.44 18.05 -0.40
CA GLY A 65 4.05 16.75 -0.68
C GLY A 65 3.09 15.83 -1.42
N GLN A 66 2.22 16.39 -2.26
CA GLN A 66 1.27 15.62 -3.04
C GLN A 66 2.01 14.85 -4.15
N SER A 67 1.56 13.62 -4.44
CA SER A 67 2.13 12.86 -5.55
C SER A 67 1.81 13.54 -6.89
N ARG A 68 2.67 13.33 -7.89
CA ARG A 68 2.49 13.87 -9.24
C ARG A 68 1.12 13.49 -9.83
N GLU A 69 0.66 12.27 -9.58
CA GLU A 69 -0.64 11.76 -10.03
C GLU A 69 -1.80 12.46 -9.34
N ALA A 70 -1.69 12.76 -8.04
CA ALA A 70 -2.70 13.50 -7.30
C ALA A 70 -2.84 14.92 -7.87
N ILE A 71 -1.71 15.59 -8.14
CA ILE A 71 -1.68 16.92 -8.77
C ILE A 71 -2.26 16.87 -10.18
N PHE A 72 -1.88 15.88 -10.99
CA PHE A 72 -2.46 15.68 -12.33
C PHE A 72 -3.97 15.47 -12.28
N SER A 73 -4.46 14.62 -11.37
CA SER A 73 -5.90 14.43 -11.15
C SER A 73 -6.60 15.74 -10.78
N GLY A 74 -5.98 16.55 -9.92
CA GLY A 74 -6.48 17.88 -9.56
C GLY A 74 -6.58 18.83 -10.76
N LEU A 75 -5.59 18.82 -11.65
CA LEU A 75 -5.61 19.61 -12.89
C LEU A 75 -6.74 19.17 -13.83
N VAL A 76 -6.93 17.87 -13.99
CA VAL A 76 -8.02 17.30 -14.81
C VAL A 76 -9.39 17.70 -14.24
N GLN A 77 -9.59 17.59 -12.92
CA GLN A 77 -10.82 18.03 -12.26
C GLN A 77 -11.06 19.52 -12.46
N ARG A 78 -10.02 20.36 -12.30
CA ARG A 78 -10.11 21.80 -12.54
C ARG A 78 -10.51 22.12 -13.98
N ALA A 79 -9.96 21.41 -14.96
CA ALA A 79 -10.30 21.57 -16.37
C ALA A 79 -11.78 21.24 -16.64
N TYR A 80 -12.29 20.14 -16.07
CA TYR A 80 -13.73 19.83 -16.15
C TYR A 80 -14.60 20.94 -15.59
N LEU A 81 -14.24 21.50 -14.43
CA LEU A 81 -15.04 22.54 -13.78
C LEU A 81 -15.02 23.87 -14.55
N LYS A 82 -13.90 24.21 -15.19
CA LYS A 82 -13.83 25.37 -16.09
C LYS A 82 -14.78 25.20 -17.28
N GLU A 83 -14.76 24.04 -17.92
CA GLU A 83 -15.71 23.70 -19.00
C GLU A 83 -17.15 23.72 -18.49
N GLY A 84 -17.39 23.21 -17.27
CA GLY A 84 -18.70 23.29 -16.62
C GLY A 84 -19.17 24.72 -16.40
N ALA A 85 -18.29 25.62 -15.92
CA ALA A 85 -18.61 27.03 -15.74
C ALA A 85 -19.01 27.70 -17.06
N LYS A 86 -18.24 27.42 -18.14
CA LYS A 86 -18.54 27.87 -19.51
C LYS A 86 -19.91 27.35 -19.99
N MET A 87 -20.18 26.05 -19.82
CA MET A 87 -21.46 25.43 -20.19
C MET A 87 -22.67 25.99 -19.42
N MET A 88 -22.47 26.37 -18.16
CA MET A 88 -23.52 26.95 -17.30
C MET A 88 -23.71 28.45 -17.52
N GLY A 89 -22.92 29.09 -18.40
CA GLY A 89 -22.96 30.53 -18.63
C GLY A 89 -22.52 31.35 -17.42
N ILE A 90 -21.70 30.77 -16.54
CA ILE A 90 -21.10 31.49 -15.42
C ILE A 90 -19.95 32.33 -15.98
N ASP A 91 -20.18 33.63 -16.10
CA ASP A 91 -19.22 34.59 -16.64
C ASP A 91 -19.11 35.82 -15.71
N VAL A 92 -18.10 36.64 -15.94
CA VAL A 92 -17.72 37.78 -15.12
C VAL A 92 -17.68 39.03 -16.00
N SER A 93 -18.39 40.08 -15.59
CA SER A 93 -18.49 41.27 -16.42
C SER A 93 -17.12 41.95 -16.60
N MET A 94 -16.92 42.65 -17.71
CA MET A 94 -15.68 43.38 -17.96
C MET A 94 -15.39 44.41 -16.85
N ASP A 95 -16.44 45.01 -16.27
CA ASP A 95 -16.29 45.97 -15.17
C ASP A 95 -15.79 45.30 -13.89
N GLN A 96 -16.27 44.08 -13.59
CA GLN A 96 -15.77 43.30 -12.45
C GLN A 96 -14.30 42.90 -12.62
N VAL A 97 -13.91 42.51 -13.84
CA VAL A 97 -12.51 42.18 -14.16
C VAL A 97 -11.62 43.41 -14.00
N LYS A 98 -12.02 44.56 -14.57
CA LYS A 98 -11.28 45.82 -14.41
C LYS A 98 -11.15 46.24 -12.96
N GLN A 99 -12.23 46.12 -12.19
CA GLN A 99 -12.22 46.46 -10.78
C GLN A 99 -11.27 45.54 -10.00
N ALA A 100 -11.28 44.24 -10.27
CA ALA A 100 -10.34 43.29 -9.65
C ALA A 100 -8.87 43.63 -9.97
N ILE A 101 -8.56 44.05 -11.21
CA ILE A 101 -7.22 44.48 -11.59
C ILE A 101 -6.83 45.78 -10.88
N VAL A 102 -7.76 46.74 -10.79
CA VAL A 102 -7.52 48.01 -10.10
C VAL A 102 -7.34 47.81 -8.60
N ASP A 103 -8.02 46.83 -8.00
CA ASP A 103 -7.97 46.54 -6.56
C ASP A 103 -6.80 45.63 -6.17
N ASP A 104 -6.14 44.96 -7.11
CA ASP A 104 -5.00 44.08 -6.84
C ASP A 104 -3.80 44.91 -6.32
N PRO A 105 -3.35 44.67 -5.06
CA PRO A 105 -2.22 45.37 -4.48
C PRO A 105 -0.92 45.23 -5.27
N ALA A 106 -0.75 44.17 -6.06
CA ALA A 106 0.42 43.96 -6.91
C ALA A 106 0.57 45.05 -7.98
N PHE A 107 -0.52 45.74 -8.32
CA PHE A 107 -0.54 46.81 -9.33
C PHE A 107 -0.66 48.19 -8.70
N HIS A 108 -0.49 48.33 -7.39
CA HIS A 108 -0.53 49.63 -6.69
C HIS A 108 0.86 50.26 -6.56
N ASP A 109 0.92 51.59 -6.71
CA ASP A 109 2.11 52.38 -6.39
C ASP A 109 2.32 52.53 -4.87
N ALA A 110 3.39 53.23 -4.47
CA ALA A 110 3.71 53.50 -3.07
C ALA A 110 2.60 54.26 -2.30
N ASN A 111 1.61 54.83 -2.99
CA ASN A 111 0.47 55.54 -2.41
C ASN A 111 -0.82 54.72 -2.43
N GLY A 112 -0.77 53.44 -2.83
CA GLY A 112 -1.94 52.56 -2.90
C GLY A 112 -2.85 52.82 -4.10
N LYS A 113 -2.37 53.47 -5.16
CA LYS A 113 -3.15 53.72 -6.39
C LYS A 113 -2.69 52.83 -7.53
N PHE A 114 -3.62 52.41 -8.38
CA PHE A 114 -3.29 51.62 -9.58
C PHE A 114 -2.24 52.30 -10.46
N SER A 115 -1.22 51.53 -10.84
CA SER A 115 -0.09 51.95 -11.67
C SER A 115 -0.05 51.14 -12.96
N GLN A 116 -0.39 51.79 -14.07
CA GLN A 116 -0.30 51.19 -15.40
C GLN A 116 1.12 50.69 -15.72
N ALA A 117 2.16 51.38 -15.21
CA ALA A 117 3.55 50.99 -15.44
C ALA A 117 3.87 49.63 -14.80
N LEU A 118 3.39 49.39 -13.57
CA LEU A 118 3.56 48.11 -12.87
C LEU A 118 2.77 46.99 -13.56
N PHE A 119 1.56 47.29 -14.03
CA PHE A 119 0.74 46.34 -14.78
C PHE A 119 1.41 45.94 -16.11
N THR A 120 1.84 46.90 -16.93
CA THR A 120 2.56 46.62 -18.19
C THR A 120 3.87 45.87 -17.93
N GLN A 121 4.59 46.21 -16.86
CA GLN A 121 5.80 45.49 -16.45
C GLN A 121 5.49 44.03 -16.12
N TYR A 122 4.43 43.75 -15.35
CA TYR A 122 4.00 42.39 -15.04
C TYR A 122 3.66 41.57 -16.29
N LEU A 123 2.90 42.15 -17.22
CA LEU A 123 2.54 41.48 -18.48
C LEU A 123 3.79 41.15 -19.31
N SER A 124 4.71 42.12 -19.45
CA SER A 124 5.95 41.94 -20.22
C SER A 124 6.88 40.89 -19.61
N GLN A 125 6.99 40.81 -18.28
CA GLN A 125 7.81 39.81 -17.59
C GLN A 125 7.31 38.38 -17.81
N ARG A 126 6.00 38.21 -18.01
CA ARG A 126 5.35 36.90 -18.21
C ARG A 126 5.05 36.60 -19.66
N HIS A 127 5.40 37.50 -20.58
CA HIS A 127 5.14 37.39 -22.01
C HIS A 127 3.66 37.14 -22.36
N ILE A 128 2.74 37.71 -21.58
CA ILE A 128 1.28 37.61 -21.79
C ILE A 128 0.72 38.94 -22.31
N SER A 129 -0.31 38.87 -23.15
CA SER A 129 -1.06 40.05 -23.59
C SER A 129 -2.09 40.47 -22.54
N GLU A 130 -2.55 41.73 -22.62
CA GLU A 130 -3.63 42.23 -21.77
C GLU A 130 -4.92 41.42 -21.97
N ASP A 131 -5.29 41.12 -23.22
CA ASP A 131 -6.47 40.30 -23.53
C ASP A 131 -6.37 38.89 -22.94
N GLN A 132 -5.20 38.24 -23.06
CA GLN A 132 -4.99 36.91 -22.48
C GLN A 132 -5.09 36.96 -20.96
N PHE A 133 -4.52 37.98 -20.32
CA PHE A 133 -4.60 38.16 -18.87
C PHE A 133 -6.05 38.38 -18.40
N ILE A 134 -6.84 39.17 -19.14
CA ILE A 134 -8.26 39.40 -18.87
C ILE A 134 -9.05 38.09 -18.99
N ASP A 135 -8.79 37.30 -20.03
CA ASP A 135 -9.47 36.03 -20.24
C ASP A 135 -9.10 34.99 -19.16
N ASP A 136 -7.82 34.88 -18.79
CA ASP A 136 -7.38 34.02 -17.68
C ASP A 136 -8.05 34.42 -16.35
N LEU A 137 -8.16 35.73 -16.10
CA LEU A 137 -8.78 36.28 -14.91
C LEU A 137 -10.30 36.01 -14.89
N ARG A 138 -10.98 36.13 -16.05
CA ARG A 138 -12.39 35.74 -16.18
C ARG A 138 -12.60 34.27 -15.88
N GLU A 139 -11.80 33.38 -16.46
CA GLU A 139 -11.92 31.94 -16.21
C GLU A 139 -11.70 31.59 -14.73
N GLN A 140 -10.72 32.25 -14.09
CA GLN A 140 -10.47 32.07 -12.67
C GLN A 140 -11.67 32.51 -11.82
N PHE A 141 -12.23 33.69 -12.08
CA PHE A 141 -13.40 34.17 -11.34
C PHE A 141 -14.67 33.37 -11.64
N ALA A 142 -14.87 32.91 -12.88
CA ALA A 142 -15.98 32.03 -13.24
C ALA A 142 -15.91 30.71 -12.46
N LEU A 143 -14.72 30.11 -12.38
CA LEU A 143 -14.50 28.91 -11.57
C LEU A 143 -14.73 29.18 -10.07
N GLN A 144 -14.23 30.30 -9.55
CA GLN A 144 -14.46 30.69 -8.15
C GLN A 144 -15.94 30.91 -7.85
N ASN A 145 -16.67 31.57 -8.75
CA ASN A 145 -18.11 31.77 -8.64
C ASN A 145 -18.87 30.44 -8.65
N LEU A 146 -18.49 29.51 -9.52
CA LEU A 146 -19.04 28.15 -9.52
C LEU A 146 -18.82 27.45 -8.17
N ILE A 147 -17.60 27.48 -7.64
CA ILE A 147 -17.29 26.89 -6.32
C ILE A 147 -18.11 27.56 -5.22
N ASN A 148 -18.20 28.89 -5.23
CA ASN A 148 -18.97 29.67 -4.26
C ASN A 148 -20.47 29.35 -4.34
N LEU A 149 -21.02 29.16 -5.53
CA LEU A 149 -22.43 28.78 -5.70
C LEU A 149 -22.71 27.40 -5.10
N VAL A 150 -21.78 26.45 -5.25
CA VAL A 150 -21.88 25.10 -4.66
C VAL A 150 -21.72 25.13 -3.14
N GLN A 151 -20.87 26.01 -2.61
CA GLN A 151 -20.64 26.16 -1.17
C GLN A 151 -21.77 26.93 -0.47
N ASN A 152 -22.17 28.08 -1.01
CA ASN A 152 -23.17 28.97 -0.40
C ASN A 152 -24.61 28.59 -0.74
N GLY A 153 -24.82 27.75 -1.76
CA GLY A 153 -26.15 27.26 -2.15
C GLY A 153 -26.73 26.21 -1.20
N ALA A 154 -25.92 25.64 -0.30
CA ALA A 154 -26.37 24.62 0.65
C ALA A 154 -27.06 25.27 1.87
N ILE A 155 -28.39 25.33 1.84
CA ILE A 155 -29.18 25.80 2.99
C ILE A 155 -29.39 24.64 3.97
N ILE A 156 -28.76 24.73 5.15
CA ILE A 156 -28.92 23.77 6.25
C ILE A 156 -29.72 24.41 7.39
N SER A 157 -30.85 23.78 7.74
CA SER A 157 -31.69 24.20 8.87
C SER A 157 -31.06 23.84 10.22
N ASP A 158 -31.44 24.55 11.28
CA ASP A 158 -31.06 24.20 12.66
C ASP A 158 -31.47 22.77 13.01
N SER A 159 -32.66 22.36 12.56
CA SER A 159 -33.18 20.99 12.77
C SER A 159 -32.27 19.91 12.16
N GLN A 160 -31.75 20.12 10.95
CA GLN A 160 -30.81 19.18 10.33
C GLN A 160 -29.48 19.12 11.09
N ALA A 161 -28.96 20.28 11.52
CA ALA A 161 -27.76 20.36 12.33
C ALA A 161 -27.93 19.64 13.68
N GLU A 162 -29.06 19.87 14.36
CA GLU A 162 -29.40 19.17 15.59
C GLU A 162 -29.51 17.65 15.40
N GLN A 163 -30.10 17.20 14.29
CA GLN A 163 -30.19 15.78 13.98
C GLN A 163 -28.80 15.16 13.81
N LEU A 164 -27.89 15.83 13.08
CA LEU A 164 -26.51 15.37 12.95
C LEU A 164 -25.83 15.25 14.32
N ILE A 165 -25.95 16.27 15.18
CA ILE A 165 -25.37 16.27 16.53
C ILE A 165 -25.94 15.11 17.35
N LYS A 166 -27.27 14.95 17.40
CA LYS A 166 -27.93 13.86 18.13
C LYS A 166 -27.53 12.49 17.59
N LEU A 167 -27.37 12.33 16.28
CA LEU A 167 -26.95 11.06 15.67
C LEU A 167 -25.49 10.72 15.98
N THR A 168 -24.60 11.72 15.95
CA THR A 168 -23.15 11.50 16.05
C THR A 168 -22.61 11.58 17.47
N GLN A 169 -23.35 12.17 18.41
CA GLN A 169 -22.92 12.39 19.79
C GLN A 169 -23.95 11.92 20.84
N SER A 170 -25.00 11.19 20.45
CA SER A 170 -25.90 10.59 21.44
C SER A 170 -25.17 9.61 22.35
N ASN A 171 -25.55 9.62 23.62
CA ASN A 171 -25.13 8.61 24.58
C ASN A 171 -26.24 7.57 24.73
N ARG A 172 -25.83 6.31 24.82
CA ARG A 172 -26.72 5.17 25.05
C ARG A 172 -26.41 4.57 26.40
N THR A 173 -27.44 4.42 27.23
CA THR A 173 -27.35 3.61 28.44
C THR A 173 -27.53 2.16 28.02
N ILE A 174 -26.46 1.38 28.13
CA ILE A 174 -26.42 0.01 27.61
C ILE A 174 -25.94 -0.99 28.64
N ARG A 175 -26.27 -2.25 28.40
CA ARG A 175 -25.60 -3.43 28.96
C ARG A 175 -25.53 -4.50 27.90
N SER A 176 -24.60 -5.43 28.03
CA SER A 176 -24.36 -6.46 27.03
C SER A 176 -24.28 -7.85 27.62
N PHE A 177 -24.52 -8.85 26.78
CA PHE A 177 -24.29 -10.25 27.08
C PHE A 177 -23.56 -10.89 25.91
N THR A 178 -22.39 -11.47 26.19
CA THR A 178 -21.55 -12.14 25.20
C THR A 178 -21.76 -13.65 25.29
N PHE A 179 -22.07 -14.27 24.16
CA PHE A 179 -22.19 -15.73 24.08
C PHE A 179 -20.81 -16.35 23.92
N SER A 180 -20.50 -17.39 24.68
CA SER A 180 -19.22 -18.10 24.60
C SER A 180 -19.42 -19.47 23.92
N PRO A 181 -18.77 -19.75 22.77
CA PRO A 181 -18.80 -21.06 22.11
C PRO A 181 -18.42 -22.22 23.02
N GLU A 182 -17.56 -21.98 24.00
CA GLU A 182 -17.09 -22.98 24.95
C GLU A 182 -18.25 -23.60 25.77
N THR A 183 -19.30 -22.82 26.04
CA THR A 183 -20.49 -23.31 26.76
C THR A 183 -21.36 -24.28 25.95
N PHE A 184 -21.14 -24.37 24.63
CA PHE A 184 -21.90 -25.24 23.71
C PHE A 184 -21.13 -26.48 23.28
N VAL A 185 -19.85 -26.59 23.62
CA VAL A 185 -18.99 -27.74 23.28
C VAL A 185 -19.61 -29.07 23.71
N ALA A 186 -20.16 -29.14 24.93
CA ALA A 186 -20.78 -30.34 25.46
C ALA A 186 -22.08 -30.76 24.72
N GLN A 187 -22.68 -29.85 23.94
CA GLN A 187 -23.88 -30.12 23.15
C GLN A 187 -23.55 -30.68 21.77
N VAL A 188 -22.30 -30.54 21.31
CA VAL A 188 -21.87 -31.03 20.00
C VAL A 188 -21.65 -32.54 20.06
N LYS A 189 -22.49 -33.28 19.31
CA LYS A 189 -22.34 -34.73 19.17
C LYS A 189 -21.22 -35.04 18.19
N THR A 190 -20.30 -35.93 18.60
CA THR A 190 -19.18 -36.37 17.76
C THR A 190 -19.29 -37.88 17.55
N ASP A 191 -19.75 -38.26 16.37
CA ASP A 191 -19.68 -39.66 15.91
C ASP A 191 -18.72 -39.76 14.72
N ASP A 192 -18.12 -40.93 14.53
CA ASP A 192 -17.08 -41.12 13.51
C ASP A 192 -17.60 -40.85 12.09
N ALA A 193 -18.87 -41.14 11.79
CA ALA A 193 -19.43 -40.87 10.47
C ALA A 193 -19.56 -39.37 10.20
N THR A 194 -19.95 -38.59 11.22
CA THR A 194 -20.00 -37.12 11.14
C THR A 194 -18.61 -36.51 11.02
N LEU A 195 -17.65 -36.97 11.83
CA LEU A 195 -16.27 -36.51 11.75
C LEU A 195 -15.63 -36.84 10.40
N GLN A 196 -15.91 -38.03 9.85
CA GLN A 196 -15.43 -38.41 8.53
C GLN A 196 -16.00 -37.49 7.44
N ARG A 197 -17.30 -37.16 7.46
CA ARG A 197 -17.88 -36.20 6.51
C ARG A 197 -17.25 -34.81 6.62
N TYR A 198 -16.98 -34.35 7.85
CA TYR A 198 -16.31 -33.07 8.07
C TYR A 198 -14.87 -33.09 7.51
N TYR A 199 -14.12 -34.16 7.79
CA TYR A 199 -12.80 -34.37 7.21
C TYR A 199 -12.84 -34.35 5.68
N GLU A 200 -13.78 -35.07 5.05
CA GLU A 200 -13.93 -35.13 3.60
C GLU A 200 -14.15 -33.76 2.96
N SER A 201 -14.95 -32.88 3.58
CA SER A 201 -15.17 -31.51 3.09
C SER A 201 -14.04 -30.53 3.40
N HIS A 202 -13.18 -30.86 4.37
CA HIS A 202 -12.06 -30.02 4.83
C HIS A 202 -10.69 -30.66 4.59
N LYS A 203 -10.58 -31.62 3.65
CA LYS A 203 -9.34 -32.39 3.40
C LYS A 203 -8.10 -31.53 3.22
N LYS A 204 -8.25 -30.36 2.61
CA LYS A 204 -7.15 -29.41 2.35
C LYS A 204 -6.53 -28.88 3.64
N ASP A 205 -7.30 -28.78 4.72
CA ASP A 205 -6.86 -28.27 6.02
C ASP A 205 -5.99 -29.28 6.78
N TYR A 206 -5.96 -30.54 6.33
CA TYR A 206 -5.18 -31.62 6.91
C TYR A 206 -3.99 -32.03 6.02
N LEU A 207 -3.56 -31.13 5.13
CA LEU A 207 -2.32 -31.28 4.38
C LEU A 207 -1.13 -31.18 5.35
N ILE A 208 -0.31 -32.21 5.38
CA ILE A 208 0.99 -32.18 6.04
C ILE A 208 1.97 -31.65 5.00
N PRO A 209 2.53 -30.44 5.17
CA PRO A 209 3.46 -29.87 4.20
C PRO A 209 4.76 -30.68 4.17
N GLN A 210 5.41 -30.63 3.01
CA GLN A 210 6.77 -31.13 2.85
C GLN A 210 7.70 -30.45 3.87
N ALA A 211 8.49 -31.25 4.57
CA ALA A 211 9.42 -30.76 5.56
C ALA A 211 10.73 -31.55 5.53
N VAL A 212 11.81 -30.91 5.96
CA VAL A 212 13.15 -31.50 5.99
C VAL A 212 13.82 -31.25 7.34
N LYS A 213 14.52 -32.25 7.86
CA LYS A 213 15.57 -32.06 8.87
C LYS A 213 16.89 -31.98 8.15
N LEU A 214 17.64 -30.92 8.38
CA LEU A 214 18.90 -30.68 7.69
C LEU A 214 20.09 -31.05 8.56
N GLU A 215 21.14 -31.52 7.90
CA GLU A 215 22.50 -31.47 8.40
C GLU A 215 23.33 -30.61 7.47
N TYR A 216 24.34 -29.92 8.00
CA TYR A 216 25.13 -28.99 7.22
C TYR A 216 26.56 -28.85 7.76
N VAL A 217 27.44 -28.40 6.88
CA VAL A 217 28.77 -27.90 7.24
C VAL A 217 28.85 -26.44 6.89
N ALA A 218 29.42 -25.65 7.81
CA ALA A 218 29.60 -24.21 7.64
C ALA A 218 31.09 -23.89 7.54
N LEU A 219 31.50 -23.28 6.44
CA LEU A 219 32.83 -22.69 6.27
C LEU A 219 32.73 -21.18 6.51
N ASN A 220 33.46 -20.69 7.51
CA ASN A 220 33.47 -19.27 7.89
C ASN A 220 34.90 -18.73 7.80
N ALA A 221 35.08 -17.64 7.06
CA ALA A 221 36.37 -16.98 6.89
C ALA A 221 36.97 -16.47 8.21
N ALA A 222 36.16 -16.14 9.22
CA ALA A 222 36.62 -15.72 10.54
C ALA A 222 37.39 -16.83 11.28
N HIS A 223 36.92 -18.08 11.22
CA HIS A 223 37.64 -19.21 11.81
C HIS A 223 38.99 -19.49 11.13
N LEU A 224 39.10 -19.18 9.83
CA LEU A 224 40.39 -19.24 9.11
C LEU A 224 41.29 -18.06 9.49
N ALA A 225 40.71 -16.88 9.68
CA ALA A 225 41.41 -15.67 10.10
C ALA A 225 42.06 -15.80 11.49
N GLU A 226 41.46 -16.55 12.42
CA GLU A 226 42.05 -16.86 13.73
C GLU A 226 43.40 -17.57 13.64
N LYS A 227 43.65 -18.32 12.56
CA LYS A 227 44.91 -19.02 12.30
C LYS A 227 45.96 -18.13 11.64
N GLN A 228 45.58 -16.92 11.21
CA GLN A 228 46.48 -15.97 10.56
C GLN A 228 47.20 -15.10 11.60
N SER A 229 48.50 -14.89 11.39
CA SER A 229 49.29 -13.94 12.17
C SER A 229 49.46 -12.61 11.41
N VAL A 230 49.31 -11.50 12.11
CA VAL A 230 49.60 -10.15 11.62
C VAL A 230 50.56 -9.48 12.59
N SER A 231 51.60 -8.83 12.06
CA SER A 231 52.57 -8.12 12.89
C SER A 231 52.01 -6.76 13.35
N SER A 232 52.54 -6.23 14.44
CA SER A 232 52.22 -4.87 14.92
C SER A 232 52.49 -3.79 13.88
N ASP A 233 53.51 -4.01 13.04
CA ASP A 233 53.91 -3.06 12.00
C ASP A 233 52.90 -3.06 10.86
N GLU A 234 52.37 -4.24 10.49
CA GLU A 234 51.29 -4.35 9.51
C GLU A 234 50.02 -3.63 9.99
N VAL A 235 49.65 -3.81 11.26
CA VAL A 235 48.49 -3.14 11.87
C VAL A 235 48.66 -1.63 11.89
N LYS A 236 49.85 -1.15 12.28
CA LYS A 236 50.16 0.29 12.30
C LYS A 236 50.12 0.89 10.89
N LYS A 237 50.73 0.22 9.91
CA LYS A 237 50.72 0.67 8.52
C LYS A 237 49.30 0.76 7.96
N ALA A 238 48.46 -0.24 8.19
CA ALA A 238 47.08 -0.24 7.73
C ALA A 238 46.25 0.89 8.36
N PHE A 239 46.49 1.19 9.65
CA PHE A 239 45.88 2.35 10.30
C PHE A 239 46.30 3.67 9.67
N ASP A 240 47.60 3.86 9.40
CA ASP A 240 48.13 5.08 8.79
C ASP A 240 47.53 5.28 7.37
N GLU A 241 47.38 4.21 6.60
CA GLU A 241 46.71 4.21 5.29
C GLU A 241 45.21 4.58 5.39
N GLU A 242 44.48 4.02 6.37
CA GLU A 242 43.06 4.33 6.58
C GLU A 242 42.86 5.80 7.02
N VAL A 243 43.72 6.31 7.91
CA VAL A 243 43.69 7.73 8.33
C VAL A 243 44.04 8.66 7.17
N ALA A 244 44.95 8.28 6.28
CA ALA A 244 45.29 9.06 5.09
C ALA A 244 44.16 9.11 4.06
N ALA A 245 43.28 8.11 4.04
CA ALA A 245 42.13 8.04 3.14
C ALA A 245 40.90 8.83 3.63
N LEU A 246 40.92 9.36 4.87
CA LEU A 246 39.81 10.14 5.41
C LEU A 246 39.73 11.55 4.80
N PRO A 247 38.50 12.10 4.60
CA PRO A 247 38.33 13.50 4.21
C PRO A 247 38.99 14.46 5.20
N GLN A 248 39.52 15.60 4.73
CA GLN A 248 40.29 16.54 5.57
C GLN A 248 39.57 17.02 6.85
N ASN A 249 38.23 17.03 6.85
CA ASN A 249 37.40 17.49 7.97
C ASN A 249 36.84 16.35 8.83
N ALA A 250 37.22 15.10 8.58
CA ALA A 250 36.75 13.96 9.37
C ALA A 250 37.54 13.82 10.69
N PRO A 251 36.88 13.48 11.81
CA PRO A 251 37.57 13.20 13.06
C PRO A 251 38.52 12.00 12.89
N LYS A 252 39.77 12.16 13.33
CA LYS A 252 40.79 11.10 13.24
C LYS A 252 40.58 10.08 14.37
N PRO A 253 40.43 8.79 14.05
CA PRO A 253 40.29 7.76 15.07
C PRO A 253 41.60 7.56 15.86
N GLU A 254 41.51 7.04 17.08
CA GLU A 254 42.67 6.72 17.92
C GLU A 254 43.16 5.29 17.62
N PHE A 255 44.46 5.11 17.44
CA PHE A 255 45.05 3.81 17.07
C PHE A 255 44.68 2.69 18.05
N ASP A 256 44.75 2.93 19.36
CA ASP A 256 44.49 1.90 20.36
C ASP A 256 43.03 1.40 20.35
N LYS A 257 42.08 2.26 19.93
CA LYS A 257 40.66 1.89 19.77
C LYS A 257 40.42 1.08 18.50
N GLU A 258 41.15 1.39 17.42
CA GLU A 258 41.00 0.73 16.12
C GLU A 258 41.87 -0.51 15.93
N LYS A 259 42.91 -0.67 16.75
CA LYS A 259 43.91 -1.75 16.63
C LYS A 259 43.26 -3.12 16.47
N ALA A 260 42.30 -3.47 17.32
CA ALA A 260 41.63 -4.78 17.27
C ALA A 260 40.81 -4.98 15.99
N ARG A 261 40.10 -3.94 15.53
CA ARG A 261 39.32 -3.99 14.28
C ARG A 261 40.24 -4.16 13.08
N ILE A 262 41.32 -3.40 13.00
CA ILE A 262 42.30 -3.44 11.91
C ILE A 262 43.03 -4.78 11.90
N GLU A 263 43.40 -5.29 13.07
CA GLU A 263 43.99 -6.63 13.21
C GLU A 263 43.05 -7.70 12.66
N ALA A 264 41.77 -7.66 13.02
CA ALA A 264 40.76 -8.58 12.51
C ALA A 264 40.55 -8.45 10.99
N ALA A 265 40.51 -7.22 10.47
CA ALA A 265 40.36 -6.96 9.04
C ALA A 265 41.58 -7.47 8.24
N LEU A 266 42.80 -7.29 8.74
CA LEU A 266 44.01 -7.80 8.11
C LEU A 266 44.08 -9.33 8.15
N LYS A 267 43.71 -9.96 9.28
CA LYS A 267 43.61 -11.42 9.38
C LYS A 267 42.58 -11.97 8.40
N LEU A 268 41.42 -11.34 8.28
CA LEU A 268 40.39 -11.72 7.31
C LEU A 268 40.87 -11.55 5.86
N LYS A 269 41.57 -10.45 5.56
CA LYS A 269 42.16 -10.21 4.24
C LYS A 269 43.20 -11.27 3.89
N LYS A 270 44.07 -11.66 4.84
CA LYS A 270 45.04 -12.75 4.65
C LYS A 270 44.34 -14.10 4.47
N ALA A 271 43.27 -14.36 5.23
CA ALA A 271 42.48 -15.58 5.13
C ALA A 271 41.60 -15.66 3.86
N SER A 272 41.49 -14.60 3.06
CA SER A 272 40.62 -14.59 1.88
C SER A 272 41.04 -15.63 0.83
N ALA A 273 42.35 -15.78 0.58
CA ALA A 273 42.86 -16.80 -0.34
C ALA A 273 42.58 -18.21 0.19
N ASP A 274 42.83 -18.45 1.48
CA ASP A 274 42.57 -19.73 2.14
C ASP A 274 41.08 -20.06 2.16
N PHE A 275 40.21 -19.06 2.36
CA PHE A 275 38.76 -19.21 2.33
C PHE A 275 38.26 -19.60 0.95
N ASN A 276 38.75 -18.95 -0.11
CA ASN A 276 38.38 -19.31 -1.48
C ASN A 276 38.86 -20.72 -1.84
N ALA A 277 40.10 -21.08 -1.50
CA ALA A 277 40.61 -22.43 -1.69
C ALA A 277 39.82 -23.49 -0.89
N ALA A 278 39.46 -23.18 0.36
CA ALA A 278 38.64 -24.05 1.20
C ALA A 278 37.21 -24.19 0.67
N LYS A 279 36.65 -23.11 0.10
CA LYS A 279 35.33 -23.10 -0.55
C LYS A 279 35.30 -23.99 -1.79
N GLU A 280 36.30 -23.88 -2.65
CA GLU A 280 36.44 -24.75 -3.83
C GLU A 280 36.58 -26.21 -3.43
N LYS A 281 37.44 -26.49 -2.45
CA LYS A 281 37.60 -27.85 -1.92
C LYS A 281 36.33 -28.37 -1.26
N LEU A 282 35.58 -27.52 -0.54
CA LEU A 282 34.29 -27.90 0.04
C LEU A 282 33.29 -28.29 -1.07
N ALA A 283 33.23 -27.51 -2.15
CA ALA A 283 32.39 -27.82 -3.31
C ALA A 283 32.78 -29.17 -3.96
N GLU A 284 34.08 -29.38 -4.18
CA GLU A 284 34.61 -30.62 -4.75
C GLU A 284 34.26 -31.84 -3.88
N GLU A 285 34.52 -31.77 -2.58
CA GLU A 285 34.27 -32.90 -1.68
C GLU A 285 32.77 -33.17 -1.52
N ALA A 286 31.94 -32.12 -1.45
CA ALA A 286 30.49 -32.25 -1.40
C ALA A 286 29.92 -32.91 -2.67
N PHE A 287 30.47 -32.56 -3.85
CA PHE A 287 30.06 -33.14 -5.12
C PHE A 287 30.53 -34.58 -5.30
N ASN A 288 31.78 -34.89 -4.92
CA ASN A 288 32.38 -36.22 -5.06
C ASN A 288 31.80 -37.23 -4.05
N HIS A 289 31.27 -36.77 -2.92
CA HIS A 289 30.65 -37.60 -1.89
C HIS A 289 29.19 -37.21 -1.68
N PRO A 290 28.31 -37.36 -2.68
CA PRO A 290 26.96 -36.77 -2.65
C PRO A 290 26.12 -37.28 -1.47
N ASN A 291 26.40 -38.47 -0.96
CA ASN A 291 25.59 -39.11 0.08
C ASN A 291 26.05 -38.83 1.52
N SER A 292 27.12 -38.05 1.73
CA SER A 292 27.62 -37.70 3.08
C SER A 292 28.44 -36.41 3.08
N LEU A 293 28.41 -35.68 4.20
CA LEU A 293 29.27 -34.53 4.48
C LEU A 293 30.57 -34.90 5.20
N ASP A 294 30.77 -36.18 5.56
CA ASP A 294 31.88 -36.63 6.42
C ASP A 294 33.25 -36.36 5.82
N GLU A 295 33.45 -36.66 4.54
CA GLU A 295 34.75 -36.48 3.88
C GLU A 295 35.10 -34.99 3.73
N ALA A 296 34.12 -34.16 3.38
CA ALA A 296 34.26 -32.71 3.34
C ALA A 296 34.61 -32.15 4.73
N ALA A 297 33.85 -32.55 5.76
CA ALA A 297 34.07 -32.14 7.14
C ALA A 297 35.47 -32.53 7.64
N LYS A 298 35.89 -33.78 7.41
CA LYS A 298 37.18 -34.30 7.84
C LYS A 298 38.36 -33.61 7.15
N LYS A 299 38.30 -33.44 5.82
CA LYS A 299 39.41 -32.84 5.05
C LYS A 299 39.60 -31.36 5.30
N LEU A 300 38.54 -30.65 5.70
CA LEU A 300 38.55 -29.22 5.99
C LEU A 300 38.55 -28.92 7.50
N GLY A 301 38.42 -29.93 8.35
CA GLY A 301 38.30 -29.76 9.80
C GLY A 301 37.02 -29.03 10.22
N LEU A 302 35.93 -29.20 9.47
CA LEU A 302 34.62 -28.61 9.78
C LEU A 302 33.80 -29.54 10.66
N LYS A 303 32.87 -28.96 11.42
CA LYS A 303 31.89 -29.71 12.20
C LYS A 303 30.61 -29.86 11.39
N ILE A 304 30.04 -31.06 11.40
CA ILE A 304 28.68 -31.31 10.89
C ILE A 304 27.71 -30.88 11.99
N GLU A 305 26.85 -29.92 11.67
CA GLU A 305 25.75 -29.49 12.53
C GLU A 305 24.46 -30.15 12.04
N THR A 306 23.59 -30.56 12.97
CA THR A 306 22.32 -31.23 12.64
C THR A 306 21.16 -30.55 13.33
N SER A 307 20.05 -30.36 12.62
CA SER A 307 18.78 -29.90 13.18
C SER A 307 17.82 -31.08 13.34
N ASP A 308 17.31 -31.27 14.54
CA ASP A 308 16.26 -32.27 14.81
C ASP A 308 14.83 -31.71 14.63
N GLN A 309 14.70 -30.44 14.28
CA GLN A 309 13.42 -29.80 14.01
C GLN A 309 13.04 -29.91 12.52
N TRP A 310 11.77 -30.23 12.27
CA TRP A 310 11.22 -30.20 10.91
C TRP A 310 11.14 -28.76 10.40
N LEU A 311 11.82 -28.48 9.30
CA LEU A 311 11.74 -27.20 8.60
C LEU A 311 10.80 -27.33 7.41
N THR A 312 9.77 -26.50 7.33
CA THR A 312 8.98 -26.31 6.10
C THR A 312 9.47 -25.08 5.34
N GLN A 313 9.15 -24.98 4.06
CA GLN A 313 9.51 -23.80 3.26
C GLN A 313 8.85 -22.52 3.79
N ALA A 314 7.62 -22.63 4.31
CA ALA A 314 6.91 -21.52 4.94
C ALA A 314 7.58 -21.07 6.24
N ASP A 315 7.97 -22.00 7.10
CA ASP A 315 8.68 -21.69 8.35
C ASP A 315 10.04 -21.05 8.08
N ALA A 316 10.78 -21.56 7.08
CA ALA A 316 12.07 -21.01 6.69
C ALA A 316 11.97 -19.54 6.22
N LYS A 317 10.94 -19.25 5.41
CA LYS A 317 10.65 -17.89 4.95
C LYS A 317 10.21 -16.98 6.09
N ALA A 318 9.35 -17.46 6.98
CA ALA A 318 8.91 -16.70 8.15
C ALA A 318 10.05 -16.40 9.13
N ALA A 319 11.03 -17.30 9.24
CA ALA A 319 12.24 -17.11 10.05
C ALA A 319 13.29 -16.18 9.40
N GLY A 320 13.05 -15.70 8.16
CA GLY A 320 13.98 -14.81 7.46
C GLY A 320 15.25 -15.51 6.97
N MET A 321 15.20 -16.82 6.69
CA MET A 321 16.35 -17.53 6.13
C MET A 321 16.66 -17.03 4.70
N PRO A 322 17.94 -17.02 4.26
CA PRO A 322 18.30 -16.61 2.90
C PRO A 322 17.60 -17.47 1.83
N ASP A 323 17.11 -16.84 0.76
CA ASP A 323 16.40 -17.54 -0.32
C ASP A 323 17.24 -18.63 -0.99
N ALA A 324 18.56 -18.43 -1.07
CA ALA A 324 19.49 -19.44 -1.59
C ALA A 324 19.52 -20.71 -0.72
N LEU A 325 19.48 -20.54 0.61
CA LEU A 325 19.42 -21.66 1.55
C LEU A 325 18.08 -22.39 1.44
N ILE A 326 16.96 -21.64 1.37
CA ILE A 326 15.63 -22.23 1.19
C ILE A 326 15.57 -23.00 -0.13
N SER A 327 16.01 -22.40 -1.22
CA SER A 327 15.97 -23.03 -2.55
C SER A 327 16.80 -24.31 -2.61
N ALA A 328 17.99 -24.31 -1.99
CA ALA A 328 18.86 -25.48 -1.94
C ALA A 328 18.29 -26.58 -1.03
N ALA A 329 17.85 -26.24 0.19
CA ALA A 329 17.30 -27.19 1.15
C ALA A 329 16.06 -27.94 0.64
N PHE A 330 15.25 -27.28 -0.19
CA PHE A 330 14.03 -27.84 -0.78
C PHE A 330 14.20 -28.27 -2.26
N SER A 331 15.43 -28.34 -2.75
CA SER A 331 15.74 -28.79 -4.12
C SER A 331 15.50 -30.29 -4.32
N GLU A 332 15.36 -30.74 -5.57
CA GLU A 332 15.24 -32.18 -5.86
C GLU A 332 16.47 -32.98 -5.42
N ASP A 333 17.67 -32.40 -5.54
CA ASP A 333 18.90 -33.07 -5.13
C ASP A 333 18.93 -33.33 -3.62
N VAL A 334 18.57 -32.33 -2.81
CA VAL A 334 18.55 -32.48 -1.36
C VAL A 334 17.36 -33.32 -0.88
N LEU A 335 16.14 -33.08 -1.39
CA LEU A 335 14.95 -33.75 -0.88
C LEU A 335 14.71 -35.15 -1.47
N LYS A 336 14.84 -35.30 -2.79
CA LYS A 336 14.52 -36.57 -3.46
C LYS A 336 15.74 -37.47 -3.54
N LYS A 337 16.89 -36.92 -3.94
CA LYS A 337 18.13 -37.70 -4.10
C LYS A 337 18.92 -37.84 -2.80
N LYS A 338 18.63 -37.03 -1.77
CA LYS A 338 19.37 -36.96 -0.50
C LYS A 338 20.86 -36.68 -0.70
N HIS A 339 21.15 -35.93 -1.76
CA HIS A 339 22.49 -35.47 -2.08
C HIS A 339 22.84 -34.20 -1.28
N ASN A 340 24.13 -33.92 -1.15
CA ASN A 340 24.62 -32.63 -0.72
C ASN A 340 24.16 -31.52 -1.69
N SER A 341 23.86 -30.34 -1.17
CA SER A 341 23.62 -29.15 -1.98
C SER A 341 24.90 -28.66 -2.65
N ASP A 342 24.74 -27.77 -3.63
CA ASP A 342 25.83 -26.87 -4.02
C ASP A 342 26.20 -25.93 -2.85
N ILE A 343 27.30 -25.20 -3.01
CA ILE A 343 27.71 -24.16 -2.07
C ILE A 343 26.66 -23.05 -2.01
N ILE A 344 26.18 -22.78 -0.81
CA ILE A 344 25.23 -21.70 -0.52
C ILE A 344 25.99 -20.56 0.15
N ASN A 345 25.93 -19.36 -0.42
CA ASN A 345 26.44 -18.17 0.25
C ASN A 345 25.40 -17.68 1.25
N ILE A 346 25.73 -17.73 2.55
CA ILE A 346 24.87 -17.23 3.63
C ILE A 346 25.10 -15.73 3.82
N ASP A 347 26.38 -15.33 3.81
CA ASP A 347 26.84 -13.95 3.83
C ASP A 347 28.19 -13.84 3.08
N ASN A 348 28.84 -12.69 3.13
CA ASN A 348 30.11 -12.43 2.41
C ASN A 348 31.28 -13.32 2.88
N ASN A 349 31.22 -13.86 4.10
CA ASN A 349 32.30 -14.58 4.76
C ASN A 349 31.92 -16.01 5.16
N THR A 350 30.67 -16.41 4.93
CA THR A 350 30.13 -17.70 5.37
C THR A 350 29.44 -18.41 4.22
N VAL A 351 29.89 -19.64 3.97
CA VAL A 351 29.27 -20.54 2.98
C VAL A 351 28.91 -21.87 3.60
N TRP A 352 27.75 -22.40 3.22
CA TRP A 352 27.21 -23.66 3.74
C TRP A 352 27.04 -24.69 2.63
N VAL A 353 27.14 -25.95 2.99
CA VAL A 353 26.61 -27.08 2.22
C VAL A 353 25.63 -27.80 3.13
N VAL A 354 24.41 -28.03 2.63
CA VAL A 354 23.34 -28.69 3.37
C VAL A 354 22.98 -30.03 2.75
N ARG A 355 22.45 -30.93 3.58
CA ARG A 355 21.91 -32.23 3.16
C ARG A 355 20.66 -32.54 3.98
N ALA A 356 19.74 -33.30 3.38
CA ALA A 356 18.60 -33.82 4.12
C ALA A 356 18.99 -35.02 5.00
N LYS A 357 18.87 -34.84 6.31
CA LYS A 357 18.96 -35.93 7.30
C LYS A 357 17.70 -36.79 7.24
N GLU A 358 16.53 -36.14 7.28
CA GLU A 358 15.22 -36.77 7.12
C GLU A 358 14.31 -35.89 6.26
N VAL A 359 13.45 -36.52 5.46
CA VAL A 359 12.48 -35.85 4.60
C VAL A 359 11.09 -36.38 4.93
N ARG A 360 10.15 -35.47 5.15
CA ARG A 360 8.73 -35.75 5.25
C ARG A 360 8.07 -35.26 3.98
N GLU A 361 7.53 -36.19 3.20
CA GLU A 361 6.80 -35.86 1.98
C GLU A 361 5.50 -35.14 2.30
N GLU A 362 5.05 -34.33 1.33
CA GLU A 362 3.72 -33.75 1.37
C GLU A 362 2.70 -34.88 1.24
N LYS A 363 1.77 -34.95 2.19
CA LYS A 363 0.65 -35.87 2.14
C LYS A 363 -0.55 -35.28 2.85
N THR A 364 -1.75 -35.66 2.44
CA THR A 364 -2.95 -35.42 3.26
C THR A 364 -2.99 -36.45 4.37
N ALA A 365 -3.04 -36.01 5.63
CA ALA A 365 -3.19 -36.90 6.77
C ALA A 365 -4.49 -37.69 6.64
N GLY A 366 -4.43 -39.02 6.72
CA GLY A 366 -5.65 -39.85 6.67
C GLY A 366 -6.58 -39.54 7.84
N PHE A 367 -7.87 -39.85 7.73
CA PHE A 367 -8.85 -39.55 8.79
C PHE A 367 -8.42 -40.08 10.17
N ALA A 368 -7.85 -41.29 10.24
CA ALA A 368 -7.35 -41.84 11.50
C ALA A 368 -6.19 -41.03 12.11
N GLU A 369 -5.28 -40.50 11.28
CA GLU A 369 -4.14 -39.66 11.69
C GLU A 369 -4.61 -38.25 12.09
N ALA A 370 -5.66 -37.74 11.44
CA ALA A 370 -6.20 -36.40 11.67
C ALA A 370 -7.37 -36.37 12.67
N ARG A 371 -7.83 -37.53 13.19
CA ARG A 371 -9.12 -37.67 13.89
C ARG A 371 -9.31 -36.65 15.02
N ASP A 372 -8.31 -36.46 15.87
CA ASP A 372 -8.41 -35.56 17.01
C ASP A 372 -8.45 -34.09 16.58
N LYS A 373 -7.68 -33.73 15.54
CA LYS A 373 -7.71 -32.38 14.94
C LYS A 373 -9.07 -32.12 14.26
N VAL A 374 -9.59 -33.12 13.57
CA VAL A 374 -10.92 -33.09 12.93
C VAL A 374 -11.99 -32.91 13.99
N GLN A 375 -11.94 -33.68 15.08
CA GLN A 375 -12.88 -33.57 16.19
C GLN A 375 -12.86 -32.17 16.82
N ALA A 376 -11.67 -31.64 17.14
CA ALA A 376 -11.55 -30.30 17.69
C ALA A 376 -12.07 -29.21 16.75
N ALA A 377 -11.75 -29.28 15.45
CA ALA A 377 -12.22 -28.34 14.44
C ALA A 377 -13.74 -28.42 14.25
N TYR A 378 -14.29 -29.63 14.16
CA TYR A 378 -15.73 -29.86 14.06
C TYR A 378 -16.48 -29.32 15.28
N VAL A 379 -16.02 -29.66 16.49
CA VAL A 379 -16.60 -29.17 17.74
C VAL A 379 -16.60 -27.65 17.79
N ARG A 380 -15.49 -27.01 17.43
CA ARG A 380 -15.41 -25.55 17.36
C ARG A 380 -16.42 -24.97 16.36
N SER A 381 -16.46 -25.52 15.14
CA SER A 381 -17.35 -25.04 14.08
C SER A 381 -18.82 -25.16 14.47
N GLU A 382 -19.24 -26.31 15.00
CA GLU A 382 -20.63 -26.50 15.41
C GLU A 382 -20.99 -25.71 16.67
N SER A 383 -20.05 -25.52 17.60
CA SER A 383 -20.28 -24.68 18.79
C SER A 383 -20.57 -23.23 18.39
N VAL A 384 -19.87 -22.70 17.38
CA VAL A 384 -20.13 -21.36 16.84
C VAL A 384 -21.54 -21.28 16.24
N LYS A 385 -21.95 -22.27 15.42
CA LYS A 385 -23.31 -22.30 14.85
C LYS A 385 -24.40 -22.38 15.92
N LEU A 386 -24.19 -23.19 16.97
CA LEU A 386 -25.11 -23.31 18.09
C LEU A 386 -25.23 -21.98 18.85
N VAL A 387 -24.11 -21.31 19.09
CA VAL A 387 -24.08 -19.98 19.71
C VAL A 387 -24.84 -18.95 18.87
N GLU A 388 -24.59 -18.89 17.56
CA GLU A 388 -25.28 -17.95 16.66
C GLU A 388 -26.79 -18.18 16.68
N LYS A 389 -27.22 -19.43 16.55
CA LYS A 389 -28.64 -19.80 16.63
C LYS A 389 -29.23 -19.42 17.98
N LYS A 390 -28.55 -19.72 19.09
CA LYS A 390 -29.03 -19.38 20.42
C LYS A 390 -29.11 -17.87 20.63
N ALA A 391 -28.16 -17.11 20.11
CA ALA A 391 -28.18 -15.65 20.19
C ALA A 391 -29.37 -15.06 19.40
N GLN A 392 -29.67 -15.59 18.21
CA GLN A 392 -30.85 -15.20 17.43
C GLN A 392 -32.17 -15.53 18.13
N GLU A 393 -32.30 -16.73 18.70
CA GLU A 393 -33.47 -17.14 19.49
C GLU A 393 -33.64 -16.24 20.72
N THR A 394 -32.54 -15.96 21.43
CA THR A 394 -32.53 -15.09 22.61
C THR A 394 -32.94 -13.67 22.25
N LEU A 395 -32.46 -13.13 21.13
CA LEU A 395 -32.86 -11.82 20.63
C LEU A 395 -34.37 -11.78 20.33
N ALA A 396 -34.91 -12.82 19.70
CA ALA A 396 -36.33 -12.91 19.39
C ALA A 396 -37.19 -12.95 20.66
N ASP A 397 -36.77 -13.71 21.68
CA ASP A 397 -37.45 -13.78 22.98
C ASP A 397 -37.42 -12.44 23.72
N LEU A 398 -36.26 -11.76 23.75
CA LEU A 398 -36.11 -10.43 24.34
C LEU A 398 -37.00 -9.39 23.63
N LYS A 399 -37.03 -9.39 22.29
CA LYS A 399 -37.90 -8.50 21.49
C LYS A 399 -39.38 -8.80 21.69
N ALA A 400 -39.75 -10.05 21.96
CA ALA A 400 -41.11 -10.45 22.32
C ALA A 400 -41.49 -10.09 23.76
N GLY A 401 -40.57 -9.55 24.56
CA GLY A 401 -40.79 -9.19 25.96
C GLY A 401 -40.84 -10.39 26.91
N LYS A 402 -40.31 -11.55 26.50
CA LYS A 402 -40.16 -12.70 27.40
C LYS A 402 -39.03 -12.43 28.40
N ASN A 403 -39.18 -12.95 29.61
CA ASN A 403 -38.12 -12.89 30.59
C ASN A 403 -37.06 -13.95 30.23
N VAL A 404 -35.84 -13.51 29.92
CA VAL A 404 -34.70 -14.39 29.64
C VAL A 404 -33.63 -14.10 30.70
N ASP A 405 -33.25 -15.13 31.45
CA ASP A 405 -32.21 -15.03 32.46
C ASP A 405 -30.83 -14.99 31.79
N LEU A 406 -30.18 -13.83 31.83
CA LEU A 406 -28.86 -13.58 31.26
C LEU A 406 -27.99 -12.86 32.30
N GLN A 407 -26.72 -13.27 32.38
CA GLN A 407 -25.71 -12.61 33.21
C GLN A 407 -25.20 -11.36 32.52
N TRP A 408 -26.00 -10.29 32.52
CA TRP A 408 -25.67 -9.03 31.88
C TRP A 408 -24.42 -8.37 32.47
N SER A 409 -23.69 -7.65 31.62
CA SER A 409 -22.68 -6.69 32.08
C SER A 409 -23.30 -5.61 32.97
N PRO A 410 -22.49 -4.90 33.77
CA PRO A 410 -22.92 -3.65 34.39
C PRO A 410 -23.47 -2.68 33.35
N VAL A 411 -24.39 -1.81 33.78
CA VAL A 411 -24.93 -0.75 32.95
C VAL A 411 -23.87 0.34 32.77
N GLU A 412 -23.63 0.73 31.53
CA GLU A 412 -22.64 1.75 31.15
C GLU A 412 -23.21 2.76 30.16
N GLN A 413 -22.49 3.87 29.98
CA GLN A 413 -22.79 4.89 28.97
C GLN A 413 -21.86 4.71 27.78
N LEU A 414 -22.45 4.56 26.60
CA LEU A 414 -21.72 4.40 25.35
C LEU A 414 -22.08 5.55 24.40
N SER A 415 -21.09 6.41 24.10
CA SER A 415 -21.27 7.48 23.12
C SER A 415 -21.30 6.93 21.70
N ALA A 416 -22.02 7.59 20.80
CA ALA A 416 -22.04 7.22 19.38
C ALA A 416 -20.64 7.27 18.73
N GLN A 417 -19.76 8.17 19.21
CA GLN A 417 -18.38 8.25 18.73
C GLN A 417 -17.55 7.05 19.19
N ASP A 418 -17.65 6.69 20.47
CA ASP A 418 -16.90 5.57 21.03
C ASP A 418 -17.39 4.24 20.45
N ALA A 419 -18.70 4.07 20.26
CA ALA A 419 -19.28 2.92 19.58
C ALA A 419 -18.72 2.78 18.16
N ARG A 420 -18.65 3.89 17.40
CA ARG A 420 -18.13 3.89 16.03
C ARG A 420 -16.63 3.58 15.95
N LYS A 421 -15.86 3.91 16.98
CA LYS A 421 -14.42 3.62 17.06
C LYS A 421 -14.12 2.21 17.55
N SER A 422 -14.93 1.68 18.46
CA SER A 422 -14.67 0.42 19.17
C SER A 422 -15.27 -0.83 18.50
N MET A 423 -16.18 -0.65 17.53
CA MET A 423 -16.93 -1.75 16.93
C MET A 423 -16.76 -1.78 15.40
N PRO A 424 -16.85 -2.98 14.78
CA PRO A 424 -16.98 -3.10 13.33
C PRO A 424 -18.20 -2.34 12.79
N PRO A 425 -18.17 -1.88 11.52
CA PRO A 425 -19.29 -1.15 10.91
C PRO A 425 -20.63 -1.90 10.97
N GLU A 426 -20.61 -3.22 10.81
CA GLU A 426 -21.79 -4.09 10.84
C GLU A 426 -22.44 -4.09 12.23
N ALA A 427 -21.64 -4.30 13.29
CA ALA A 427 -22.09 -4.19 14.68
C ALA A 427 -22.66 -2.82 15.00
N TYR A 428 -21.97 -1.74 14.61
CA TYR A 428 -22.43 -0.38 14.85
C TYR A 428 -23.78 -0.11 14.17
N ASN A 429 -23.98 -0.61 12.95
CA ASN A 429 -25.25 -0.47 12.22
C ASN A 429 -26.40 -1.18 12.94
N GLU A 430 -26.18 -2.38 13.48
CA GLU A 430 -27.19 -3.08 14.28
C GLU A 430 -27.52 -2.32 15.58
N LEU A 431 -26.51 -1.79 16.26
CA LEU A 431 -26.71 -0.98 17.46
C LEU A 431 -27.54 0.29 17.19
N VAL A 432 -27.30 0.98 16.07
CA VAL A 432 -28.04 2.21 15.72
C VAL A 432 -29.53 1.94 15.42
N LYS A 433 -29.87 0.73 14.97
CA LYS A 433 -31.25 0.29 14.73
C LYS A 433 -32.01 0.02 16.03
N ALA A 434 -31.34 -0.36 17.10
CA ALA A 434 -31.96 -0.60 18.41
C ALA A 434 -32.32 0.72 19.11
N ARG A 435 -33.56 1.19 18.89
CA ARG A 435 -34.10 2.43 19.47
C ARG A 435 -35.16 2.13 20.52
N PRO A 436 -34.91 2.45 21.81
CA PRO A 436 -35.91 2.32 22.87
C PRO A 436 -37.15 3.17 22.56
N ALA A 437 -38.33 2.65 22.89
CA ALA A 437 -39.60 3.33 22.67
C ALA A 437 -40.62 2.96 23.75
N ASN A 438 -41.51 3.90 24.10
CA ASN A 438 -42.60 3.67 25.07
C ASN A 438 -42.12 3.11 26.42
N GLY A 439 -40.94 3.56 26.90
CA GLY A 439 -40.34 3.09 28.16
C GLY A 439 -39.80 1.66 28.12
N LYS A 440 -39.76 1.01 26.96
CA LYS A 440 -39.18 -0.33 26.78
C LYS A 440 -37.78 -0.24 26.18
N PRO A 441 -36.83 -1.08 26.64
CA PRO A 441 -35.51 -1.17 26.03
C PRO A 441 -35.60 -1.74 24.61
N ALA A 442 -34.56 -1.50 23.83
CA ALA A 442 -34.36 -2.11 22.52
C ALA A 442 -33.14 -3.04 22.55
N PHE A 443 -33.14 -4.05 21.69
CA PHE A 443 -32.09 -5.07 21.66
C PHE A 443 -31.48 -5.16 20.26
N ALA A 444 -30.14 -5.21 20.21
CA ALA A 444 -29.35 -5.48 19.02
C ALA A 444 -28.53 -6.76 19.21
N LEU A 445 -28.40 -7.55 18.15
CA LEU A 445 -27.39 -8.61 18.06
C LEU A 445 -26.25 -8.05 17.22
N LEU A 446 -25.05 -7.97 17.79
CA LEU A 446 -23.89 -7.39 17.13
C LEU A 446 -23.17 -8.46 16.29
N GLU A 447 -23.02 -8.18 15.00
CA GLU A 447 -22.36 -9.04 14.02
C GLU A 447 -20.90 -8.61 13.79
N GLY A 448 -20.08 -9.51 13.21
CA GLY A 448 -18.67 -9.20 12.90
C GLY A 448 -17.72 -9.25 14.10
N LEU A 449 -18.18 -9.70 15.27
CA LEU A 449 -17.36 -9.94 16.46
C LEU A 449 -16.92 -11.42 16.54
N PRO A 450 -15.80 -11.74 17.24
CA PRO A 450 -15.36 -13.13 17.44
C PRO A 450 -16.38 -14.02 18.15
N SER A 451 -17.34 -13.41 18.84
CA SER A 451 -18.43 -14.08 19.52
C SER A 451 -19.67 -13.18 19.46
N PRO A 452 -20.88 -13.74 19.25
CA PRO A 452 -22.10 -12.94 19.21
C PRO A 452 -22.34 -12.21 20.53
N VAL A 453 -22.76 -10.95 20.44
CA VAL A 453 -23.07 -10.10 21.60
C VAL A 453 -24.48 -9.54 21.43
N ILE A 454 -25.33 -9.74 22.44
CA ILE A 454 -26.58 -8.99 22.53
C ILE A 454 -26.33 -7.74 23.35
N MET A 455 -26.70 -6.59 22.80
CA MET A 455 -26.70 -5.32 23.51
C MET A 455 -28.13 -4.88 23.77
N GLU A 456 -28.43 -4.60 25.05
CA GLU A 456 -29.64 -3.92 25.46
C GLU A 456 -29.38 -2.42 25.53
N VAL A 457 -30.17 -1.66 24.79
CA VAL A 457 -30.22 -0.20 24.84
C VAL A 457 -31.41 0.17 25.72
N GLN A 458 -31.15 0.78 26.88
CA GLN A 458 -32.18 1.17 27.84
C GLN A 458 -32.73 2.56 27.51
N SER A 459 -31.84 3.50 27.19
CA SER A 459 -32.18 4.87 26.80
C SER A 459 -31.15 5.48 25.87
N ILE A 460 -31.59 6.45 25.07
CA ILE A 460 -30.73 7.29 24.25
C ILE A 460 -30.92 8.73 24.73
N SER A 461 -29.86 9.35 25.25
CA SER A 461 -29.87 10.75 25.66
C SER A 461 -29.22 11.63 24.61
N ALA A 462 -29.79 12.83 24.44
CA ALA A 462 -29.16 13.86 23.62
C ALA A 462 -27.81 14.26 24.24
N PRO A 463 -26.82 14.65 23.42
CA PRO A 463 -25.58 15.24 23.92
C PRO A 463 -25.87 16.55 24.66
N GLU A 464 -24.98 16.92 25.56
CA GLU A 464 -25.04 18.23 26.23
C GLU A 464 -24.72 19.37 25.23
N ASN A 465 -25.25 20.56 25.52
CA ASN A 465 -24.93 21.79 24.79
C ASN A 465 -25.20 21.77 23.27
N VAL A 466 -26.25 21.06 22.81
CA VAL A 466 -26.62 20.97 21.38
C VAL A 466 -26.66 22.34 20.70
N SER A 467 -27.33 23.33 21.31
CA SER A 467 -27.51 24.66 20.70
C SER A 467 -26.20 25.38 20.42
N ALA A 468 -25.18 25.22 21.28
CA ALA A 468 -23.86 25.82 21.07
C ALA A 468 -23.10 25.17 19.90
N GLN A 469 -23.45 23.93 19.53
CA GLN A 469 -22.81 23.18 18.46
C GLN A 469 -23.47 23.35 17.09
N ILE A 470 -24.65 23.97 17.01
CA ILE A 470 -25.41 24.15 15.75
C ILE A 470 -24.57 24.82 14.65
N PRO A 471 -23.82 25.93 14.90
CA PRO A 471 -23.04 26.56 13.85
C PRO A 471 -21.97 25.64 13.24
N ALA A 472 -21.26 24.89 14.09
CA ALA A 472 -20.25 23.94 13.65
C ALA A 472 -20.87 22.77 12.87
N ALA A 473 -22.00 22.24 13.33
CA ALA A 473 -22.71 21.16 12.66
C ALA A 473 -23.29 21.60 11.29
N LYS A 474 -23.80 22.83 11.18
CA LYS A 474 -24.19 23.41 9.88
C LYS A 474 -23.01 23.49 8.93
N GLN A 475 -21.87 24.01 9.40
CA GLN A 475 -20.67 24.12 8.58
C GLN A 475 -20.22 22.75 8.08
N ALA A 476 -20.24 21.72 8.94
CA ALA A 476 -19.91 20.35 8.54
C ALA A 476 -20.89 19.79 7.50
N LEU A 477 -22.19 20.05 7.64
CA LEU A 477 -23.21 19.63 6.67
C LEU A 477 -23.06 20.36 5.33
N VAL A 478 -22.79 21.66 5.34
CA VAL A 478 -22.49 22.45 4.13
C VAL A 478 -21.28 21.84 3.43
N GLN A 479 -20.17 21.62 4.14
CA GLN A 479 -18.98 21.01 3.55
C GLN A 479 -19.25 19.64 2.94
N ASN A 480 -19.98 18.76 3.64
CA ASN A 480 -20.31 17.43 3.14
C ASN A 480 -21.22 17.50 1.90
N GLN A 481 -22.25 18.34 1.93
CA GLN A 481 -23.17 18.51 0.81
C GLN A 481 -22.47 19.13 -0.39
N SER A 482 -21.65 20.17 -0.21
CA SER A 482 -20.87 20.79 -1.27
C SER A 482 -19.89 19.82 -1.90
N ALA A 483 -19.19 19.01 -1.10
CA ALA A 483 -18.33 17.95 -1.62
C ALA A 483 -19.10 16.92 -2.46
N ASN A 484 -20.31 16.53 -2.02
CA ASN A 484 -21.16 15.61 -2.78
C ASN A 484 -21.68 16.22 -4.09
N ILE A 485 -22.12 17.48 -4.06
CA ILE A 485 -22.54 18.22 -5.26
C ILE A 485 -21.37 18.32 -6.23
N PHE A 486 -20.18 18.64 -5.74
CA PHE A 486 -18.98 18.76 -6.56
C PHE A 486 -18.59 17.42 -7.20
N SER A 487 -18.63 16.33 -6.44
CA SER A 487 -18.33 15.00 -7.00
C SER A 487 -19.34 14.58 -8.07
N ARG A 488 -20.63 14.88 -7.87
CA ARG A 488 -21.68 14.62 -8.86
C ARG A 488 -21.55 15.49 -10.09
N LEU A 489 -21.21 16.77 -9.90
CA LEU A 489 -20.94 17.70 -10.99
C LEU A 489 -19.75 17.24 -11.82
N LEU A 490 -18.64 16.88 -11.19
CA LEU A 490 -17.47 16.31 -11.87
C LEU A 490 -17.83 15.02 -12.63
N GLN A 491 -18.61 14.12 -12.02
CA GLN A 491 -19.06 12.89 -12.68
C GLN A 491 -19.98 13.18 -13.87
N TYR A 492 -20.81 14.22 -13.80
CA TYR A 492 -21.64 14.67 -14.91
C TYR A 492 -20.77 15.26 -16.02
N LEU A 493 -19.87 16.19 -15.69
CA LEU A 493 -18.98 16.86 -16.64
C LEU A 493 -18.04 15.87 -17.33
N SER A 494 -17.52 14.86 -16.61
CA SER A 494 -16.69 13.81 -17.20
C SER A 494 -17.41 12.97 -18.25
N LYS A 495 -18.75 12.97 -18.26
CA LYS A 495 -19.56 12.30 -19.28
C LYS A 495 -19.97 13.21 -20.44
N GLN A 496 -20.04 14.53 -20.20
CA GLN A 496 -20.52 15.52 -21.18
C GLN A 496 -19.38 16.21 -21.93
N VAL A 497 -18.23 16.37 -21.28
CA VAL A 497 -17.05 17.03 -21.84
C VAL A 497 -16.08 15.97 -22.34
N GLU A 498 -15.75 16.05 -23.62
CA GLU A 498 -14.82 15.12 -24.27
C GLU A 498 -13.42 15.22 -23.66
N GLN A 499 -12.83 14.08 -23.32
CA GLN A 499 -11.44 13.96 -22.88
C GLN A 499 -10.64 13.23 -23.95
N VAL A 500 -9.62 13.90 -24.50
CA VAL A 500 -8.74 13.37 -25.56
C VAL A 500 -7.32 13.26 -25.04
N GLN A 501 -6.71 12.08 -25.20
CA GLN A 501 -5.30 11.86 -24.84
C GLN A 501 -4.40 12.50 -25.90
N GLY A 502 -3.35 13.18 -25.46
CA GLY A 502 -2.35 13.80 -26.34
C GLY A 502 -1.13 12.91 -26.58
N SER A 503 -0.08 13.47 -27.16
CA SER A 503 1.15 12.75 -27.47
C SER A 503 2.15 12.67 -26.30
N GLN A 504 1.96 13.46 -25.24
CA GLN A 504 2.78 13.38 -24.03
C GLN A 504 2.22 12.28 -23.10
N LYS A 505 3.11 11.60 -22.37
CA LYS A 505 2.71 10.59 -21.37
C LYS A 505 2.85 11.15 -19.96
N LEU A 506 1.99 10.66 -19.06
CA LEU A 506 2.21 10.83 -17.63
C LEU A 506 3.41 9.96 -17.24
N ASP A 507 4.56 10.59 -17.01
CA ASP A 507 5.76 9.91 -16.55
C ASP A 507 5.79 9.90 -15.01
N ASN A 508 5.78 8.70 -14.43
CA ASN A 508 5.81 8.46 -12.98
C ASN A 508 7.23 8.15 -12.48
N SER A 509 8.26 8.26 -13.32
CA SER A 509 9.63 7.83 -12.99
C SER A 509 10.45 8.80 -12.13
N ALA A 510 9.79 9.74 -11.45
CA ALA A 510 10.40 10.64 -10.47
C ALA A 510 9.70 10.49 -9.10
N GLU A 511 9.84 9.32 -8.49
CA GLU A 511 9.73 9.11 -7.04
C GLU A 511 11.12 8.89 -6.44
#